data_AF-W7SSE7-F1
#
_entry.id   AF-W7SSE7-F1
#
_cell.length_a   1.000
_cell.length_b   1.000
_cell.length_c   1.000
_cell.angle_alpha   90.00
_cell.angle_beta   90.00
_cell.angle_gamma   90.00
#
_symmetry.space_group_name_H-M   'P 1'
#
loop_
_entity.id
_entity.type
_entity.pdbx_description
1 polymer ?
#
loop_
_entity_poly.entity_id
_entity_poly.type
_entity_poly.pdbx_seq_one_letter_code
_entity_poly.pdbx_strand_id
1 'polypeptide(L)'
;MPDARRTGRAAVNALRALLERHNHIVQEVDGQNDFGEDLHVTFTENGMVTGDVVKIQVKGGRSWRRADGFGVPVGDHGENWADGNIPVLCVVHDPDADGLYWANATKQLRSARRNRKVLKTINVVHQVDDDSMADFVAQVRAYLHSYRGIHGPLGEMAGVEFGPTDVVQHHVNIHGEDMIFWQRRGEGFATLLHSDLDWYPEHFGPEHFFPDGRPGLLRGMAVVLDTILEKPEAQWLAACLDAARWADRRADEPPLRTNLDARDNYVARRVEHHLRMEPDSLTRSIKKLHGEAETDHELAAMATELESDAEVCAEARSKPWREMSEKARRLVTFYVVKELKVSVPALPIDEQFRIEWRCPRPAEEYSFDARVGRPSFRKSPHREFVSPYELRPGDRIYWLSRYGNERGRTVRAVWDSEDTPGAVCVQFDRLWLGDTFWPEERFVRKASTG
;
A
#
# COMPACT_ATOMS: atom_id res chain seq x y z
N MET A 1 0.42 18.45 45.22
CA MET A 1 0.41 18.31 43.75
C MET A 1 -0.98 17.85 43.34
N PRO A 2 -1.66 18.49 42.38
CA PRO A 2 -2.96 18.01 41.89
C PRO A 2 -2.85 16.59 41.32
N ASP A 3 -3.85 15.74 41.53
CA ASP A 3 -3.80 14.29 41.22
C ASP A 3 -3.53 13.98 39.73
N ALA A 4 -4.02 14.80 38.81
CA ALA A 4 -3.74 14.67 37.38
C ALA A 4 -2.25 14.85 37.06
N ARG A 5 -1.59 15.82 37.71
CA ARG A 5 -0.16 16.10 37.52
C ARG A 5 0.72 15.00 38.11
N ARG A 6 0.28 14.39 39.22
CA ARG A 6 0.94 13.22 39.81
C ARG A 6 0.85 12.01 38.88
N THR A 7 -0.32 11.77 38.30
CA THR A 7 -0.55 10.63 37.39
C THR A 7 0.25 10.77 36.10
N GLY A 8 0.29 11.97 35.49
CA GLY A 8 1.12 12.24 34.32
C GLY A 8 2.62 12.07 34.62
N ARG A 9 3.09 12.54 35.78
CA ARG A 9 4.50 12.36 36.18
C ARG A 9 4.86 10.90 36.39
N ALA A 10 3.97 10.10 36.98
CA ALA A 10 4.19 8.66 37.14
C ALA A 10 4.32 7.96 35.78
N ALA A 11 3.50 8.34 34.79
CA ALA A 11 3.58 7.81 33.43
C ALA A 11 4.92 8.12 32.75
N VAL A 12 5.40 9.37 32.84
CA VAL A 12 6.70 9.79 32.31
C VAL A 12 7.83 8.99 32.95
N ASN A 13 7.80 8.83 34.28
CA ASN A 13 8.80 8.06 35.01
C ASN A 13 8.79 6.57 34.62
N ALA A 14 7.61 5.96 34.45
CA ALA A 14 7.48 4.57 34.05
C ALA A 14 8.09 4.32 32.67
N LEU A 15 7.74 5.15 31.68
CA LEU A 15 8.29 5.06 30.33
C LEU A 15 9.80 5.31 30.31
N ARG A 16 10.27 6.35 31.02
CA ARG A 16 11.70 6.65 31.14
C ARG A 16 12.45 5.44 31.69
N ALA A 17 11.98 4.89 32.81
CA ALA A 17 12.64 3.78 33.46
C ALA A 17 12.70 2.55 32.55
N LEU A 18 11.64 2.29 31.77
CA LEU A 18 11.64 1.21 30.78
C LEU A 18 12.69 1.46 29.69
N LEU A 19 12.70 2.63 29.05
CA LEU A 19 13.65 2.95 27.97
C LEU A 19 15.12 2.95 28.45
N GLU A 20 15.40 3.52 29.63
CA GLU A 20 16.76 3.58 30.19
C GLU A 20 17.27 2.19 30.58
N ARG A 21 16.42 1.29 31.10
CA ARG A 21 16.80 -0.12 31.37
C ARG A 21 17.22 -0.87 30.11
N HIS A 22 16.67 -0.50 28.96
CA HIS A 22 17.07 -1.02 27.64
C HIS A 22 18.15 -0.16 26.96
N ASN A 23 18.89 0.63 27.74
CA ASN A 23 20.04 1.43 27.34
C ASN A 23 19.74 2.57 26.35
N HIS A 24 18.48 3.01 26.22
CA HIS A 24 18.13 4.17 25.40
C HIS A 24 18.29 5.48 26.19
N ILE A 25 18.60 6.55 25.47
CA ILE A 25 18.86 7.86 26.08
C ILE A 25 17.55 8.65 26.08
N VAL A 26 17.09 9.06 27.26
CA VAL A 26 15.84 9.82 27.44
C VAL A 26 16.15 11.23 27.95
N GLN A 27 15.60 12.24 27.28
CA GLN A 27 15.65 13.64 27.71
C GLN A 27 14.23 14.13 27.95
N GLU A 28 13.94 14.63 29.14
CA GLU A 28 12.66 15.28 29.42
C GLU A 28 12.63 16.70 28.86
N VAL A 29 11.51 17.07 28.24
CA VAL A 29 11.26 18.43 27.79
C VAL A 29 10.65 19.23 28.93
N ASP A 30 11.16 20.45 29.17
CA ASP A 30 10.62 21.32 30.22
C ASP A 30 9.22 21.81 29.82
N GLY A 31 8.25 21.64 30.73
CA GLY A 31 6.83 21.93 30.50
C GLY A 31 6.49 23.42 30.34
N GLN A 32 7.49 24.32 30.42
CA GLN A 32 7.36 25.72 30.01
C GLN A 32 7.28 25.89 28.48
N ASN A 33 7.70 24.88 27.70
CA ASN A 33 7.68 24.84 26.23
C ASN A 33 6.75 23.71 25.71
N ASP A 34 5.55 23.59 26.27
CA ASP A 34 4.61 22.50 25.94
C ASP A 34 3.97 22.69 24.55
N PHE A 35 4.58 22.09 23.53
CA PHE A 35 4.00 21.89 22.20
C PHE A 35 3.44 20.47 22.02
N GLY A 36 3.10 19.79 23.12
CA GLY A 36 2.60 18.42 23.09
C GLY A 36 3.71 17.37 23.01
N GLU A 37 4.85 17.62 23.64
CA GLU A 37 6.05 16.78 23.61
C GLU A 37 6.62 16.68 25.04
N ASP A 38 6.67 15.48 25.63
CA ASP A 38 7.17 15.30 27.00
C ASP A 38 8.62 14.78 27.03
N LEU A 39 9.00 13.96 26.05
CA LEU A 39 10.30 13.30 25.96
C LEU A 39 10.92 13.42 24.57
N HIS A 40 12.24 13.55 24.52
CA HIS A 40 13.06 13.19 23.38
C HIS A 40 13.83 11.90 23.70
N VAL A 41 13.76 10.93 22.80
CA VAL A 41 14.40 9.63 22.99
C VAL A 41 15.36 9.39 21.84
N THR A 42 16.61 9.11 22.18
CA THR A 42 17.63 8.67 21.21
C THR A 42 17.87 7.17 21.42
N PHE A 43 17.60 6.38 20.38
CA PHE A 43 17.85 4.95 20.42
C PHE A 43 19.34 4.65 20.30
N THR A 44 19.70 3.51 20.87
CA THR A 44 21.07 2.99 20.93
C THR A 44 21.10 1.58 20.36
N GLU A 45 22.25 1.15 19.88
CA GLU A 45 22.48 -0.19 19.39
C GLU A 45 23.90 -0.61 19.76
N ASN A 46 24.04 -1.78 20.39
CA ASN A 46 25.34 -2.30 20.85
C ASN A 46 26.15 -1.29 21.70
N GLY A 47 25.46 -0.52 22.53
CA GLY A 47 26.08 0.51 23.39
C GLY A 47 26.52 1.78 22.66
N MET A 48 26.22 1.91 21.36
CA MET A 48 26.48 3.13 20.57
C MET A 48 25.18 3.88 20.27
N VAL A 49 25.29 5.19 20.14
CA VAL A 49 24.19 6.07 19.74
C VAL A 49 23.96 5.95 18.23
N THR A 50 22.75 5.60 17.78
CA THR A 50 22.45 5.39 16.34
C THR A 50 22.00 6.65 15.61
N GLY A 51 21.81 7.76 16.34
CA GLY A 51 21.26 9.01 15.79
C GLY A 51 19.75 8.93 15.52
N ASP A 52 19.09 7.82 15.83
CA ASP A 52 17.63 7.64 15.73
C ASP A 52 16.95 8.36 16.88
N VAL A 53 16.22 9.42 16.57
CA VAL A 53 15.58 10.30 17.55
C VAL A 53 14.09 10.33 17.27
N VAL A 54 13.29 10.22 18.33
CA VAL A 54 11.84 10.43 18.33
C VAL A 54 11.43 11.38 19.45
N LYS A 55 10.30 12.03 19.25
CA LYS A 55 9.60 12.75 20.31
C LYS A 55 8.46 11.89 20.85
N ILE A 56 8.16 12.00 22.14
CA ILE A 56 7.07 11.23 22.74
C ILE A 56 6.18 12.14 23.59
N GLN A 57 4.88 12.12 23.30
CA GLN A 57 3.84 12.61 24.20
C GLN A 57 3.40 11.47 25.11
N VAL A 58 3.47 11.68 26.42
CA VAL A 58 3.11 10.74 27.46
C VAL A 58 1.83 11.18 28.17
N LYS A 59 0.85 10.29 28.26
CA LYS A 59 -0.39 10.48 29.02
C LYS A 59 -0.50 9.38 30.08
N GLY A 60 -1.04 9.72 31.25
CA GLY A 60 -1.23 8.76 32.35
C GLY A 60 -2.65 8.78 32.89
N GLY A 61 -3.20 7.60 33.17
CA GLY A 61 -4.44 7.45 33.92
C GLY A 61 -5.64 6.90 33.13
N ARG A 62 -6.69 6.51 33.87
CA ARG A 62 -7.90 5.88 33.32
C ARG A 62 -8.67 6.74 32.32
N SER A 63 -8.51 8.07 32.36
CA SER A 63 -9.22 9.02 31.48
C SER A 63 -8.91 8.86 29.98
N TRP A 64 -7.81 8.16 29.66
CA TRP A 64 -7.39 7.93 28.27
C TRP A 64 -7.97 6.64 27.69
N ARG A 65 -8.61 5.77 28.48
CA ARG A 65 -9.23 4.53 28.01
C ARG A 65 -10.37 4.80 27.02
N ARG A 66 -10.49 3.95 26.02
CA ARG A 66 -11.56 3.87 25.02
C ARG A 66 -12.04 2.42 24.93
N ALA A 67 -13.09 2.18 24.14
CA ALA A 67 -13.67 0.83 24.01
C ALA A 67 -12.69 -0.19 23.38
N ASP A 68 -11.76 0.29 22.55
CA ASP A 68 -10.85 -0.49 21.72
C ASP A 68 -9.36 -0.19 22.00
N GLY A 69 -9.03 0.43 23.15
CA GLY A 69 -7.66 0.78 23.52
C GLY A 69 -7.59 2.10 24.26
N PHE A 70 -6.69 2.99 23.85
CA PHE A 70 -6.52 4.31 24.44
C PHE A 70 -6.58 5.42 23.39
N GLY A 71 -7.00 6.61 23.79
CA GLY A 71 -7.16 7.75 22.89
C GLY A 71 -6.44 8.98 23.41
N VAL A 72 -5.43 9.46 22.66
CA VAL A 72 -4.73 10.72 22.95
C VAL A 72 -5.28 11.82 22.04
N PRO A 73 -5.90 12.89 22.58
CA PRO A 73 -6.40 14.01 21.78
C PRO A 73 -5.28 14.69 21.01
N VAL A 74 -5.53 15.02 19.75
CA VAL A 74 -4.57 15.72 18.88
C VAL A 74 -4.50 17.21 19.23
N GLY A 75 -5.65 17.84 19.50
CA GLY A 75 -5.72 19.27 19.82
C GLY A 75 -5.09 20.15 18.75
N ASP A 76 -4.42 21.23 19.17
CA ASP A 76 -3.75 22.18 18.28
C ASP A 76 -2.35 21.70 17.83
N HIS A 77 -1.92 20.52 18.27
CA HIS A 77 -0.58 19.98 17.99
C HIS A 77 -0.52 19.17 16.70
N GLY A 78 -1.65 18.94 16.02
CA GLY A 78 -1.74 18.01 14.89
C GLY A 78 -0.81 18.35 13.73
N GLU A 79 -0.68 19.63 13.37
CA GLU A 79 0.24 20.06 12.31
C GLU A 79 1.70 19.83 12.73
N ASN A 80 2.07 20.21 13.95
CA ASN A 80 3.42 19.99 14.49
C ASN A 80 3.79 18.50 14.54
N TRP A 81 2.85 17.65 14.96
CA TRP A 81 3.06 16.21 15.05
C TRP A 81 3.13 15.54 13.67
N ALA A 82 2.43 16.07 12.67
CA ALA A 82 2.39 15.51 11.32
C ALA A 82 3.56 15.96 10.44
N ASP A 83 3.98 17.22 10.58
CA ASP A 83 4.88 17.89 9.64
C ASP A 83 6.28 18.16 10.24
N GLY A 84 6.52 17.87 11.52
CA GLY A 84 7.80 18.09 12.18
C GLY A 84 8.92 17.13 11.74
N ASN A 85 10.17 17.59 11.65
CA ASN A 85 11.32 16.78 11.19
C ASN A 85 11.69 15.59 12.08
N ILE A 86 11.09 15.47 13.27
CA ILE A 86 11.25 14.34 14.18
C ILE A 86 9.86 13.79 14.45
N PRO A 87 9.60 12.49 14.19
CA PRO A 87 8.28 11.94 14.38
C PRO A 87 7.91 11.87 15.87
N VAL A 88 6.61 11.99 16.13
CA VAL A 88 5.99 12.00 17.44
C VAL A 88 5.28 10.67 17.68
N LEU A 89 5.59 10.04 18.80
CA LEU A 89 4.87 8.89 19.33
C LEU A 89 3.94 9.33 20.46
N CYS A 90 2.81 8.67 20.61
CA CYS A 90 1.98 8.79 21.81
C CYS A 90 2.15 7.55 22.67
N VAL A 91 2.37 7.74 23.97
CA VAL A 91 2.40 6.67 24.97
C VAL A 91 1.38 6.95 26.07
N VAL A 92 0.63 5.93 26.46
CA VAL A 92 -0.33 5.96 27.56
C VAL A 92 0.09 4.95 28.62
N HIS A 93 0.24 5.42 29.86
CA HIS A 93 0.40 4.56 31.03
C HIS A 93 -0.97 4.31 31.69
N ASP A 94 -1.35 3.04 31.76
CA ASP A 94 -2.55 2.60 32.43
C ASP A 94 -2.25 2.08 33.85
N PRO A 95 -2.64 2.81 34.91
CA PRO A 95 -2.28 2.45 36.28
C PRO A 95 -3.00 1.21 36.83
N ASP A 96 -4.07 0.70 36.21
CA ASP A 96 -4.71 -0.53 36.71
C ASP A 96 -4.15 -1.79 36.08
N ALA A 97 -3.69 -1.68 34.83
CA ALA A 97 -3.01 -2.76 34.12
C ALA A 97 -1.50 -2.74 34.38
N ASP A 98 -0.99 -1.66 34.98
CA ASP A 98 0.44 -1.35 35.14
C ASP A 98 1.21 -1.46 33.83
N GLY A 99 0.56 -1.03 32.73
CA GLY A 99 1.02 -1.24 31.36
C GLY A 99 1.27 0.08 30.63
N LEU A 100 2.27 0.08 29.75
CA LEU A 100 2.53 1.15 28.80
C LEU A 100 2.01 0.74 27.42
N TYR A 101 1.30 1.64 26.76
CA TYR A 101 0.75 1.43 25.43
C TYR A 101 1.19 2.56 24.52
N TRP A 102 1.50 2.28 23.25
CA TRP A 102 2.04 3.26 22.32
C TRP A 102 1.39 3.21 20.94
N ALA A 103 1.54 4.31 20.22
CA ALA A 103 1.30 4.38 18.78
C ALA A 103 2.14 5.47 18.13
N ASN A 104 2.37 5.33 16.83
CA ASN A 104 3.02 6.36 16.02
C ASN A 104 1.99 7.42 15.59
N ALA A 105 1.99 8.56 16.28
CA ALA A 105 1.04 9.65 16.05
C ALA A 105 1.26 10.31 14.69
N THR A 106 2.52 10.59 14.33
CA THR A 106 2.89 11.14 13.02
C THR A 106 2.33 10.28 11.88
N LYS A 107 2.55 8.96 11.93
CA LYS A 107 2.03 8.01 10.92
C LYS A 107 0.51 8.04 10.82
N GLN A 108 -0.21 8.04 11.95
CA GLN A 108 -1.68 8.10 11.94
C GLN A 108 -2.22 9.42 11.39
N LEU A 109 -1.62 10.56 11.77
CA LEU A 109 -2.02 11.88 11.30
C LEU A 109 -1.79 12.03 9.80
N ARG A 110 -0.61 11.66 9.30
CA ARG A 110 -0.29 11.71 7.86
C ARG A 110 -1.18 10.78 7.05
N SER A 111 -1.44 9.56 7.55
CA SER A 111 -2.39 8.64 6.91
C SER A 111 -3.82 9.18 6.88
N ALA A 112 -4.26 9.89 7.93
CA ALA A 112 -5.59 10.51 7.95
C ALA A 112 -5.67 11.68 6.96
N ARG A 113 -4.64 12.53 6.90
CA ARG A 113 -4.52 13.65 5.95
C ARG A 113 -4.58 13.17 4.50
N ARG A 114 -3.86 12.09 4.14
CA ARG A 114 -3.94 11.45 2.83
C ARG A 114 -5.38 11.05 2.46
N ASN A 115 -6.10 10.48 3.43
CA ASN A 115 -7.50 10.10 3.26
C ASN A 115 -8.48 11.29 3.36
N ARG A 116 -7.98 12.54 3.35
CA ARG A 116 -8.74 13.79 3.53
C ARG A 116 -9.59 13.80 4.81
N LYS A 117 -9.12 13.10 5.86
CA LYS A 117 -9.75 13.02 7.18
C LYS A 117 -8.97 13.86 8.18
N VAL A 118 -9.70 14.56 9.05
CA VAL A 118 -9.12 15.25 10.21
C VAL A 118 -9.19 14.31 11.40
N LEU A 119 -8.04 13.82 11.84
CA LEU A 119 -7.95 12.95 13.02
C LEU A 119 -7.96 13.82 14.28
N LYS A 120 -8.93 13.60 15.16
CA LYS A 120 -9.04 14.34 16.44
C LYS A 120 -8.37 13.61 17.60
N THR A 121 -8.07 12.32 17.45
CA THR A 121 -7.54 11.47 18.50
C THR A 121 -6.64 10.41 17.88
N ILE A 122 -5.46 10.22 18.45
CA ILE A 122 -4.54 9.12 18.12
C ILE A 122 -5.03 7.87 18.85
N ASN A 123 -5.23 6.78 18.10
CA ASN A 123 -5.60 5.49 18.70
C ASN A 123 -4.33 4.75 19.14
N VAL A 124 -4.26 4.40 20.42
CA VAL A 124 -3.08 3.81 21.07
C VAL A 124 -3.45 2.40 21.53
N VAL A 125 -2.82 1.39 20.92
CA VAL A 125 -3.24 -0.02 21.06
C VAL A 125 -2.08 -1.00 21.29
N HIS A 126 -0.84 -0.63 20.98
CA HIS A 126 0.30 -1.54 21.08
C HIS A 126 0.91 -1.47 22.47
N GLN A 127 1.00 -2.58 23.19
CA GLN A 127 1.70 -2.60 24.47
C GLN A 127 3.22 -2.49 24.25
N VAL A 128 3.92 -1.85 25.19
CA VAL A 128 5.38 -1.86 25.28
C VAL A 128 5.83 -2.23 26.69
N ASP A 129 6.63 -3.28 26.80
CA ASP A 129 7.23 -3.76 28.03
C ASP A 129 8.65 -4.30 27.77
N ASP A 130 9.23 -4.98 28.75
CA ASP A 130 10.57 -5.53 28.64
C ASP A 130 10.70 -6.60 27.55
N ASP A 131 9.65 -7.36 27.26
CA ASP A 131 9.66 -8.43 26.26
C ASP A 131 9.46 -7.87 24.85
N SER A 132 8.67 -6.82 24.70
CA SER A 132 8.34 -6.23 23.39
C SER A 132 9.23 -5.03 23.00
N MET A 133 10.24 -4.68 23.80
CA MET A 133 11.08 -3.49 23.54
C MET A 133 11.82 -3.56 22.21
N ALA A 134 12.38 -4.73 21.88
CA ALA A 134 13.11 -4.92 20.62
C ALA A 134 12.22 -4.65 19.40
N ASP A 135 10.98 -5.18 19.42
CA ASP A 135 9.99 -4.98 18.36
C ASP A 135 9.53 -3.53 18.27
N PHE A 136 9.33 -2.87 19.42
CA PHE A 136 9.02 -1.44 19.48
C PHE A 136 10.11 -0.62 18.77
N VAL A 137 11.37 -0.83 19.14
CA VAL A 137 12.52 -0.11 18.55
C VAL A 137 12.63 -0.40 17.05
N ALA A 138 12.48 -1.66 16.64
CA ALA A 138 12.55 -2.06 15.25
C ALA A 138 11.47 -1.39 14.40
N GLN A 139 10.21 -1.35 14.87
CA GLN A 139 9.11 -0.69 14.18
C GLN A 139 9.32 0.83 14.06
N VAL A 140 9.81 1.46 15.13
CA VAL A 140 10.09 2.90 15.13
C VAL A 140 11.26 3.24 14.21
N ARG A 141 12.34 2.45 14.23
CA ARG A 141 13.49 2.61 13.33
C ARG A 141 13.12 2.41 11.87
N ALA A 142 12.34 1.37 11.55
CA ALA A 142 11.84 1.15 10.20
C ALA A 142 11.07 2.38 9.69
N TYR A 143 10.21 2.95 10.54
CA TYR A 143 9.54 4.20 10.22
C TYR A 143 10.53 5.36 10.05
N LEU A 144 11.47 5.58 10.97
CA LEU A 144 12.47 6.65 10.90
C LEU A 144 13.32 6.59 9.63
N HIS A 145 13.75 5.40 9.20
CA HIS A 145 14.51 5.24 7.96
C HIS A 145 13.70 5.66 6.73
N SER A 146 12.42 5.30 6.69
CA SER A 146 11.51 5.79 5.65
C SER A 146 11.30 7.30 5.75
N TYR A 147 11.17 7.82 6.97
CA TYR A 147 10.84 9.21 7.28
C TYR A 147 11.96 10.20 6.95
N ARG A 148 13.22 9.79 7.16
CA ARG A 148 14.42 10.61 6.98
C ARG A 148 14.92 10.66 5.53
N GLY A 149 14.51 9.70 4.70
CA GLY A 149 14.78 9.71 3.27
C GLY A 149 13.68 10.42 2.48
N ILE A 150 13.96 10.78 1.23
CA ILE A 150 12.92 11.23 0.29
C ILE A 150 11.83 10.16 0.09
N HIS A 151 12.16 8.88 0.28
CA HIS A 151 11.28 7.74 0.03
C HIS A 151 9.99 7.72 0.87
N GLY A 152 10.03 8.06 2.16
CA GLY A 152 8.82 8.01 3.00
C GLY A 152 7.76 9.01 2.58
N PRO A 153 8.07 10.32 2.52
CA PRO A 153 7.15 11.33 2.01
C PRO A 153 6.66 11.02 0.58
N LEU A 154 7.54 10.60 -0.32
CA LEU A 154 7.19 10.29 -1.71
C LEU A 154 6.29 9.04 -1.83
N GLY A 155 6.57 8.00 -1.05
CA GLY A 155 5.75 6.78 -1.03
C GLY A 155 4.37 7.04 -0.42
N GLU A 156 4.31 7.90 0.61
CA GLU A 156 3.06 8.37 1.18
C GLU A 156 2.25 9.23 0.18
N MET A 157 2.90 10.07 -0.61
CA MET A 157 2.28 10.90 -1.66
C MET A 157 1.72 10.04 -2.79
N ALA A 158 2.51 9.10 -3.30
CA ALA A 158 2.13 8.25 -4.44
C ALA A 158 1.38 6.97 -4.05
N GLY A 159 1.17 6.70 -2.76
CA GLY A 159 0.45 5.51 -2.29
C GLY A 159 1.20 4.19 -2.51
N VAL A 160 2.53 4.25 -2.62
CA VAL A 160 3.41 3.09 -2.85
C VAL A 160 4.43 2.93 -1.74
N GLU A 161 4.89 1.70 -1.52
CA GLU A 161 5.97 1.41 -0.57
C GLU A 161 7.27 1.15 -1.33
N PHE A 162 8.26 2.01 -1.10
CA PHE A 162 9.61 1.86 -1.66
C PHE A 162 10.47 1.01 -0.74
N GLY A 163 11.17 0.05 -1.34
CA GLY A 163 12.19 -0.74 -0.66
C GLY A 163 13.47 0.05 -0.39
N PRO A 164 14.27 -0.33 0.61
CA PRO A 164 15.52 0.36 0.95
C PRO A 164 16.60 0.25 -0.13
N THR A 165 16.43 -0.66 -1.09
CA THR A 165 17.35 -0.87 -2.22
C THR A 165 16.80 -0.35 -3.54
N ASP A 166 15.63 0.29 -3.53
CA ASP A 166 15.00 0.79 -4.74
C ASP A 166 15.69 2.07 -5.21
N VAL A 167 15.88 2.18 -6.52
CA VAL A 167 16.29 3.43 -7.15
C VAL A 167 15.06 4.32 -7.24
N VAL A 168 14.99 5.33 -6.38
CA VAL A 168 13.90 6.32 -6.42
C VAL A 168 14.51 7.69 -6.64
N GLN A 169 14.01 8.40 -7.64
CA GLN A 169 14.37 9.78 -7.93
C GLN A 169 13.10 10.61 -7.99
N HIS A 170 13.19 11.85 -7.53
CA HIS A 170 12.06 12.78 -7.49
C HIS A 170 12.42 14.06 -8.25
N HIS A 171 11.42 14.58 -8.94
CA HIS A 171 11.49 15.83 -9.66
C HIS A 171 10.19 16.60 -9.47
N VAL A 172 10.30 17.91 -9.35
CA VAL A 172 9.15 18.82 -9.42
C VAL A 172 9.33 19.61 -10.70
N ASN A 173 8.37 19.50 -11.62
CA ASN A 173 8.45 20.20 -12.89
C ASN A 173 8.15 21.70 -12.73
N ILE A 174 8.18 22.44 -13.84
CA ILE A 174 7.97 23.89 -13.84
C ILE A 174 6.53 24.30 -13.45
N HIS A 175 5.59 23.36 -13.53
CA HIS A 175 4.18 23.56 -13.17
C HIS A 175 3.91 23.21 -11.70
N GLY A 176 4.92 22.74 -10.97
CA GLY A 176 4.81 22.33 -9.58
C GLY A 176 4.28 20.90 -9.39
N GLU A 177 4.28 20.11 -10.45
CA GLU A 177 3.81 18.72 -10.47
C GLU A 177 4.96 17.80 -10.05
N ASP A 178 4.63 16.80 -9.24
CA ASP A 178 5.60 15.87 -8.70
C ASP A 178 5.72 14.63 -9.59
N MET A 179 6.95 14.31 -9.97
CA MET A 179 7.31 13.10 -10.71
C MET A 179 8.25 12.23 -9.89
N ILE A 180 7.95 10.94 -9.81
CA ILE A 180 8.80 9.96 -9.14
C ILE A 180 9.18 8.88 -10.16
N PHE A 181 10.48 8.76 -10.39
CA PHE A 181 11.05 7.60 -11.04
C PHE A 181 11.32 6.55 -9.98
N TRP A 182 10.86 5.33 -10.21
CA TRP A 182 11.05 4.21 -9.30
C TRP A 182 11.43 2.94 -10.05
N GLN A 183 12.56 2.34 -9.70
CA GLN A 183 12.96 1.02 -10.17
C GLN A 183 13.44 0.17 -8.99
N ARG A 184 12.88 -1.03 -8.83
CA ARG A 184 13.44 -1.97 -7.86
C ARG A 184 14.70 -2.62 -8.42
N ARG A 185 15.62 -2.95 -7.52
CA ARG A 185 16.83 -3.69 -7.88
C ARG A 185 16.46 -5.01 -8.57
N GLY A 186 17.05 -5.28 -9.73
CA GLY A 186 16.78 -6.49 -10.52
C GLY A 186 15.50 -6.44 -11.37
N GLU A 187 14.78 -5.31 -11.43
CA GLU A 187 13.65 -5.14 -12.36
C GLU A 187 14.10 -4.59 -13.72
N GLY A 188 13.63 -5.22 -14.80
CA GLY A 188 14.00 -4.87 -16.17
C GLY A 188 13.23 -3.67 -16.73
N PHE A 189 12.39 -3.04 -15.91
CA PHE A 189 11.54 -1.92 -16.22
C PHE A 189 11.51 -0.94 -15.05
N ALA A 190 11.20 0.32 -15.32
CA ALA A 190 10.97 1.35 -14.32
C ALA A 190 9.48 1.66 -14.20
N THR A 191 9.11 2.36 -13.14
CA THR A 191 7.78 2.90 -12.89
C THR A 191 7.89 4.42 -12.81
N LEU A 192 7.06 5.12 -13.57
CA LEU A 192 6.84 6.55 -13.44
C LEU A 192 5.56 6.75 -12.63
N LEU A 193 5.64 7.59 -11.60
CA LEU A 193 4.49 8.04 -10.83
C LEU A 193 4.43 9.55 -10.99
N HIS A 194 3.30 10.07 -11.46
CA HIS A 194 3.15 11.48 -11.79
C HIS A 194 1.92 12.04 -11.07
N SER A 195 2.02 13.20 -10.42
CA SER A 195 0.91 13.79 -9.67
C SER A 195 -0.31 14.06 -10.54
N ASP A 196 -0.09 14.54 -11.77
CA ASP A 196 -1.16 14.83 -12.74
C ASP A 196 -1.83 13.59 -13.35
N LEU A 197 -1.17 12.44 -13.22
CA LEU A 197 -1.76 11.15 -13.57
C LEU A 197 -2.35 10.46 -12.33
N ASP A 198 -2.70 11.25 -11.31
CA ASP A 198 -3.21 10.78 -10.01
C ASP A 198 -2.31 9.71 -9.37
N TRP A 199 -1.00 9.78 -9.63
CA TRP A 199 0.01 8.81 -9.19
C TRP A 199 -0.17 7.41 -9.75
N TYR A 200 -0.86 7.26 -10.89
CA TYR A 200 -1.00 6.00 -11.58
C TYR A 200 0.39 5.42 -11.94
N PRO A 201 0.71 4.17 -11.54
CA PRO A 201 1.98 3.56 -11.87
C PRO A 201 2.08 3.25 -13.37
N GLU A 202 2.89 4.02 -14.07
CA GLU A 202 3.18 3.78 -15.48
C GLU A 202 4.49 2.99 -15.61
N HIS A 203 4.40 1.76 -16.09
CA HIS A 203 5.56 0.88 -16.22
C HIS A 203 6.20 0.98 -17.61
N PHE A 204 7.49 1.27 -17.66
CA PHE A 204 8.20 1.49 -18.92
C PHE A 204 9.63 0.97 -18.88
N GLY A 205 10.05 0.34 -19.98
CA GLY A 205 11.46 0.09 -20.31
C GLY A 205 12.11 1.24 -21.10
N PRO A 206 13.44 1.25 -21.27
CA PRO A 206 14.17 2.28 -22.04
C PRO A 206 13.65 2.48 -23.47
N GLU A 207 13.09 1.44 -24.08
CA GLU A 207 12.49 1.44 -25.42
C GLU A 207 11.22 2.28 -25.55
N HIS A 208 10.60 2.66 -24.43
CA HIS A 208 9.39 3.47 -24.40
C HIS A 208 9.66 4.96 -24.21
N PHE A 209 10.92 5.34 -23.98
CA PHE A 209 11.34 6.71 -23.80
C PHE A 209 11.96 7.26 -25.09
N PHE A 210 11.32 8.26 -25.68
CA PHE A 210 11.74 8.91 -26.91
C PHE A 210 12.08 10.39 -26.61
N PRO A 211 13.34 10.71 -26.24
CA PRO A 211 13.72 12.07 -25.85
C PRO A 211 13.58 13.11 -26.96
N ASP A 212 13.65 12.68 -28.22
CA ASP A 212 13.46 13.53 -29.41
C ASP A 212 12.10 13.32 -30.09
N GLY A 213 11.21 12.57 -29.43
CA GLY A 213 9.87 12.23 -29.87
C GLY A 213 9.75 10.99 -30.75
N ARG A 214 8.52 10.47 -30.85
CA ARG A 214 8.23 9.25 -31.61
C ARG A 214 8.36 9.50 -33.12
N PRO A 215 9.09 8.65 -33.86
CA PRO A 215 9.15 8.73 -35.32
C PRO A 215 7.74 8.69 -35.91
N GLY A 216 7.35 9.76 -36.61
CA GLY A 216 6.10 9.83 -37.38
C GLY A 216 4.85 10.31 -36.64
N LEU A 217 4.82 10.37 -35.29
CA LEU A 217 3.62 10.79 -34.55
C LEU A 217 3.80 12.08 -33.73
N LEU A 218 5.01 12.40 -33.25
CA LEU A 218 5.28 13.57 -32.38
C LEU A 218 6.73 14.06 -32.50
N ARG A 219 7.13 14.59 -33.66
CA ARG A 219 8.54 14.94 -33.93
C ARG A 219 9.00 16.13 -33.08
N GLY A 220 10.03 15.94 -32.26
CA GLY A 220 10.63 17.00 -31.43
C GLY A 220 9.97 17.23 -30.07
N MET A 221 9.01 16.39 -29.67
CA MET A 221 8.42 16.41 -28.31
C MET A 221 8.85 15.14 -27.58
N ALA A 222 9.53 15.28 -26.45
CA ALA A 222 9.92 14.13 -25.66
C ALA A 222 8.67 13.42 -25.13
N VAL A 223 8.68 12.08 -25.17
CA VAL A 223 7.57 11.26 -24.66
C VAL A 223 8.10 10.02 -23.95
N VAL A 224 7.46 9.65 -22.86
CA VAL A 224 7.59 8.33 -22.22
C VAL A 224 6.22 7.71 -22.18
N LEU A 225 6.08 6.50 -22.75
CA LEU A 225 4.75 5.93 -23.01
C LEU A 225 3.89 7.00 -23.72
N ASP A 226 2.69 7.29 -23.21
CA ASP A 226 1.78 8.28 -23.78
C ASP A 226 1.86 9.65 -23.07
N THR A 227 2.78 9.79 -22.10
CA THR A 227 3.04 11.01 -21.34
C THR A 227 4.02 11.90 -22.10
N ILE A 228 3.58 13.10 -22.46
CA ILE A 228 4.42 14.14 -23.09
C ILE A 228 5.27 14.79 -22.00
N LEU A 229 6.57 14.87 -22.25
CA LEU A 229 7.53 15.45 -21.34
C LEU A 229 8.08 16.77 -21.90
N GLU A 230 8.18 17.77 -21.03
CA GLU A 230 8.97 18.95 -21.31
C GLU A 230 10.47 18.63 -21.31
N LYS A 231 11.27 19.53 -21.88
CA LYS A 231 12.71 19.33 -22.02
C LYS A 231 13.42 19.04 -20.67
N PRO A 232 13.12 19.74 -19.56
CA PRO A 232 13.72 19.42 -18.26
C PRO A 232 13.32 18.03 -17.73
N GLU A 233 12.06 17.65 -17.90
CA GLU A 233 11.53 16.35 -17.46
C GLU A 233 12.16 15.21 -18.25
N ALA A 234 12.30 15.37 -19.57
CA ALA A 234 12.97 14.42 -20.43
C ALA A 234 14.46 14.26 -20.07
N GLN A 235 15.15 15.36 -19.77
CA GLN A 235 16.54 15.33 -19.33
C GLN A 235 16.69 14.64 -17.97
N TRP A 236 15.79 14.93 -17.04
CA TRP A 236 15.75 14.28 -15.73
C TRP A 236 15.49 12.77 -15.87
N LEU A 237 14.51 12.38 -16.69
CA LEU A 237 14.16 10.97 -16.90
C LEU A 237 15.30 10.20 -17.58
N ALA A 238 15.97 10.82 -18.56
CA ALA A 238 17.17 10.25 -19.19
C ALA A 238 18.27 9.99 -18.15
N ALA A 239 18.52 10.96 -17.26
CA ALA A 239 19.51 10.79 -16.18
C ALA A 239 19.09 9.69 -15.18
N CYS A 240 17.80 9.55 -14.89
CA CYS A 240 17.28 8.47 -14.06
C CYS A 240 17.54 7.09 -14.69
N LEU A 241 17.24 6.93 -15.98
CA LEU A 241 17.49 5.70 -16.73
C LEU A 241 19.00 5.36 -16.79
N ASP A 242 19.86 6.35 -16.92
CA ASP A 242 21.31 6.13 -16.84
C ASP A 242 21.76 5.73 -15.44
N ALA A 243 21.27 6.39 -14.39
CA ALA A 243 21.57 6.05 -12.99
C ALA A 243 21.08 4.63 -12.63
N ALA A 244 19.90 4.25 -13.09
CA ALA A 244 19.34 2.91 -13.02
C ALA A 244 20.28 1.85 -13.60
N ARG A 245 20.84 2.08 -14.80
CA ARG A 245 21.84 1.18 -15.42
C ARG A 245 23.15 1.07 -14.64
N TRP A 246 23.48 2.05 -13.80
CA TRP A 246 24.62 1.98 -12.87
C TRP A 246 24.27 1.19 -11.61
N ALA A 247 23.05 1.34 -11.09
CA ALA A 247 22.55 0.55 -9.95
C ALA A 247 22.51 -0.95 -10.27
N ASP A 248 22.20 -1.31 -11.51
CA ASP A 248 22.20 -2.69 -12.03
C ASP A 248 23.62 -3.28 -12.16
N ARG A 249 24.67 -2.45 -12.27
CA ARG A 249 26.07 -2.87 -12.51
C ARG A 249 26.89 -3.21 -11.26
N ARG A 250 26.28 -3.26 -10.07
CA ARG A 250 26.97 -3.62 -8.81
C ARG A 250 26.16 -4.63 -7.97
N ALA A 251 25.96 -5.83 -8.48
CA ALA A 251 26.05 -7.10 -7.78
C ALA A 251 26.34 -8.17 -8.83
N ASP A 252 26.93 -9.28 -8.41
CA ASP A 252 27.41 -10.38 -9.27
C ASP A 252 26.30 -11.17 -10.02
N GLU A 253 25.20 -10.53 -10.41
CA GLU A 253 24.16 -11.10 -11.26
C GLU A 253 24.19 -10.47 -12.66
N PRO A 254 24.07 -11.27 -13.74
CA PRO A 254 24.13 -10.77 -15.10
C PRO A 254 22.98 -9.79 -15.38
N PRO A 255 23.21 -8.73 -16.17
CA PRO A 255 22.19 -7.74 -16.50
C PRO A 255 20.99 -8.38 -17.17
N LEU A 256 19.79 -7.91 -16.79
CA LEU A 256 18.50 -8.40 -17.26
C LEU A 256 18.45 -8.32 -18.78
N ARG A 257 18.39 -9.48 -19.45
CA ARG A 257 18.30 -9.52 -20.91
C ARG A 257 16.85 -9.21 -21.26
N THR A 258 16.64 -7.97 -21.70
CA THR A 258 15.37 -7.29 -21.94
C THR A 258 14.36 -8.17 -22.68
N ASN A 259 13.37 -8.65 -21.91
CA ASN A 259 11.99 -9.07 -22.21
C ASN A 259 11.62 -10.27 -21.30
N LEU A 260 12.50 -11.27 -21.16
CA LEU A 260 12.25 -12.47 -20.33
C LEU A 260 12.24 -12.16 -18.83
N ASP A 261 13.25 -11.45 -18.33
CA ASP A 261 13.32 -11.16 -16.90
C ASP A 261 12.29 -10.09 -16.47
N ALA A 262 11.95 -9.17 -17.39
CA ALA A 262 10.88 -8.20 -17.19
C ALA A 262 9.51 -8.88 -17.12
N ARG A 263 9.27 -9.87 -17.99
CA ARG A 263 8.10 -10.75 -17.96
C ARG A 263 7.99 -11.48 -16.64
N ASP A 264 9.05 -12.16 -16.22
CA ASP A 264 9.03 -13.01 -15.03
C ASP A 264 8.81 -12.17 -13.76
N ASN A 265 9.42 -10.98 -13.67
CA ASN A 265 9.16 -10.02 -12.59
C ASN A 265 7.73 -9.46 -12.61
N TYR A 266 7.21 -9.10 -13.79
CA TYR A 266 5.83 -8.62 -13.93
C TYR A 266 4.81 -9.69 -13.51
N VAL A 267 4.99 -10.92 -13.98
CA VAL A 267 4.14 -12.06 -13.62
C VAL A 267 4.22 -12.33 -12.13
N ALA A 268 5.42 -12.34 -11.54
CA ALA A 268 5.60 -12.52 -10.10
C ALA A 268 4.84 -11.47 -9.29
N ARG A 269 4.91 -10.18 -9.67
CA ARG A 269 4.15 -9.11 -9.01
C ARG A 269 2.63 -9.31 -9.12
N ARG A 270 2.15 -9.69 -10.29
CA ARG A 270 0.71 -9.92 -10.51
C ARG A 270 0.20 -11.14 -9.75
N VAL A 271 0.99 -12.22 -9.68
CA VAL A 271 0.68 -13.41 -8.89
C VAL A 271 0.65 -13.08 -7.41
N GLU A 272 1.66 -12.38 -6.89
CA GLU A 272 1.69 -11.92 -5.50
C GLU A 272 0.43 -11.10 -5.16
N HIS A 273 0.09 -10.15 -6.02
CA HIS A 273 -1.10 -9.33 -5.86
C HIS A 273 -2.38 -10.18 -5.89
N HIS A 274 -2.51 -11.10 -6.86
CA HIS A 274 -3.67 -11.98 -7.01
C HIS A 274 -3.90 -12.85 -5.76
N LEU A 275 -2.84 -13.46 -5.22
CA LEU A 275 -2.91 -14.28 -4.01
C LEU A 275 -3.28 -13.46 -2.77
N ARG A 276 -2.79 -12.23 -2.67
CA ARG A 276 -3.13 -11.32 -1.56
C ARG A 276 -4.60 -10.90 -1.60
N MET A 277 -5.17 -10.67 -2.79
CA MET A 277 -6.57 -10.27 -2.95
C MET A 277 -7.53 -11.44 -2.82
N GLU A 278 -7.11 -12.63 -3.23
CA GLU A 278 -7.88 -13.87 -3.13
C GLU A 278 -7.06 -14.99 -2.49
N PRO A 279 -7.01 -15.09 -1.15
CA PRO A 279 -6.24 -16.13 -0.46
C PRO A 279 -6.66 -17.55 -0.87
N ASP A 280 -7.93 -17.76 -1.22
CA ASP A 280 -8.48 -19.05 -1.64
C ASP A 280 -8.23 -19.38 -3.14
N SER A 281 -7.72 -18.43 -3.93
CA SER A 281 -7.47 -18.62 -5.38
C SER A 281 -6.48 -19.75 -5.65
N LEU A 282 -5.45 -19.89 -4.82
CA LEU A 282 -4.45 -20.94 -4.92
C LEU A 282 -5.08 -22.33 -4.80
N THR A 283 -5.86 -22.57 -3.74
CA THR A 283 -6.53 -23.85 -3.49
C THR A 283 -7.48 -24.22 -4.63
N ARG A 284 -8.25 -23.24 -5.13
CA ARG A 284 -9.15 -23.45 -6.28
C ARG A 284 -8.38 -23.80 -7.55
N SER A 285 -7.27 -23.10 -7.80
CA SER A 285 -6.44 -23.28 -9.00
C SER A 285 -5.71 -24.62 -8.99
N ILE A 286 -5.21 -25.08 -7.82
CA ILE A 286 -4.66 -26.43 -7.65
C ILE A 286 -5.71 -27.48 -8.01
N LYS A 287 -6.91 -27.38 -7.41
CA LYS A 287 -7.99 -28.34 -7.69
C LYS A 287 -8.37 -28.36 -9.17
N LYS A 288 -8.44 -27.19 -9.81
CA LYS A 288 -8.76 -27.08 -11.25
C LYS A 288 -7.64 -27.65 -12.13
N LEU A 289 -6.38 -27.36 -11.82
CA LEU A 289 -5.22 -27.94 -12.51
C LEU A 289 -5.25 -29.47 -12.45
N HIS A 290 -5.45 -30.05 -11.26
CA HIS A 290 -5.51 -31.51 -11.13
C HIS A 290 -6.68 -32.12 -11.91
N GLY A 291 -7.83 -31.44 -11.96
CA GLY A 291 -8.94 -31.87 -12.82
C GLY A 291 -8.64 -31.77 -14.32
N GLU A 292 -7.97 -30.70 -14.78
CA GLU A 292 -7.54 -30.55 -16.18
C GLU A 292 -6.49 -31.60 -16.57
N ALA A 293 -5.54 -31.89 -15.67
CA ALA A 293 -4.47 -32.87 -15.85
C ALA A 293 -4.97 -34.32 -15.98
N GLU A 294 -6.19 -34.64 -15.53
CA GLU A 294 -6.78 -35.97 -15.79
C GLU A 294 -7.03 -36.21 -17.30
N THR A 295 -7.20 -35.14 -18.07
CA THR A 295 -7.52 -35.18 -19.50
C THR A 295 -6.40 -34.71 -20.42
N ASP A 296 -5.45 -33.93 -19.90
CA ASP A 296 -4.31 -33.40 -20.63
C ASP A 296 -2.99 -34.05 -20.14
N HIS A 297 -2.45 -34.95 -20.97
CA HIS A 297 -1.23 -35.70 -20.65
C HIS A 297 0.04 -34.84 -20.57
N GLU A 298 0.13 -33.74 -21.32
CA GLU A 298 1.29 -32.85 -21.26
C GLU A 298 1.24 -32.02 -19.98
N LEU A 299 0.06 -31.50 -19.63
CA LEU A 299 -0.16 -30.80 -18.37
C LEU A 299 0.09 -31.71 -17.16
N ALA A 300 -0.33 -32.98 -17.23
CA ALA A 300 -0.07 -33.98 -16.20
C ALA A 300 1.42 -34.26 -16.00
N ALA A 301 2.19 -34.35 -17.09
CA ALA A 301 3.63 -34.54 -17.02
C ALA A 301 4.33 -33.34 -16.37
N MET A 302 3.97 -32.11 -16.78
CA MET A 302 4.52 -30.88 -16.18
C MET A 302 4.15 -30.73 -14.70
N ALA A 303 2.90 -31.04 -14.33
CA ALA A 303 2.47 -31.03 -12.94
C ALA A 303 3.25 -32.05 -12.10
N THR A 304 3.44 -33.28 -12.61
CA THR A 304 4.20 -34.32 -11.92
C THR A 304 5.67 -33.93 -11.72
N GLU A 305 6.29 -33.30 -12.72
CA GLU A 305 7.67 -32.82 -12.63
C GLU A 305 7.81 -31.72 -11.56
N LEU A 306 6.93 -30.70 -11.60
CA LEU A 306 6.98 -29.57 -10.68
C LEU A 306 6.54 -29.94 -9.25
N GLU A 307 5.67 -30.95 -9.09
CA GLU A 307 5.20 -31.47 -7.80
C GLU A 307 6.08 -32.61 -7.23
N SER A 308 7.15 -32.98 -7.93
CA SER A 308 8.04 -34.08 -7.51
C SER A 308 8.75 -33.80 -6.18
N ASP A 309 8.94 -32.53 -5.83
CA ASP A 309 9.56 -32.08 -4.59
C ASP A 309 8.51 -31.74 -3.53
N ALA A 310 8.40 -32.63 -2.52
CA ALA A 310 7.42 -32.50 -1.44
C ALA A 310 7.67 -31.28 -0.54
N GLU A 311 8.93 -30.84 -0.38
CA GLU A 311 9.26 -29.65 0.42
C GLU A 311 8.81 -28.38 -0.30
N VAL A 312 9.03 -28.31 -1.62
CA VAL A 312 8.56 -27.20 -2.46
C VAL A 312 7.03 -27.13 -2.48
N CYS A 313 6.34 -28.27 -2.55
CA CYS A 313 4.88 -28.33 -2.47
C CYS A 313 4.34 -27.86 -1.12
N ALA A 314 5.00 -28.25 -0.02
CA ALA A 314 4.62 -27.82 1.33
C ALA A 314 4.83 -26.31 1.51
N GLU A 315 5.95 -25.78 1.03
CA GLU A 315 6.27 -24.36 1.06
C GLU A 315 5.23 -23.54 0.26
N ALA A 316 4.93 -23.95 -0.97
CA ALA A 316 3.97 -23.28 -1.85
C ALA A 316 2.57 -23.13 -1.23
N ARG A 317 2.16 -24.04 -0.33
CA ARG A 317 0.84 -24.06 0.31
C ARG A 317 0.79 -23.36 1.67
N SER A 318 1.94 -23.18 2.32
CA SER A 318 1.99 -22.77 3.74
C SER A 318 2.64 -21.41 3.97
N LYS A 319 3.57 -20.99 3.11
CA LYS A 319 4.27 -19.71 3.27
C LYS A 319 3.61 -18.59 2.46
N PRO A 320 3.75 -17.32 2.87
CA PRO A 320 3.42 -16.19 2.01
C PRO A 320 4.44 -16.05 0.86
N TRP A 321 4.01 -15.52 -0.28
CA TRP A 321 4.81 -15.39 -1.51
C TRP A 321 6.24 -14.88 -1.31
N ARG A 322 6.42 -13.88 -0.42
CA ARG A 322 7.72 -13.25 -0.14
C ARG A 322 8.72 -14.16 0.57
N GLU A 323 8.24 -15.15 1.33
CA GLU A 323 9.05 -16.09 2.10
C GLU A 323 9.31 -17.41 1.35
N MET A 324 8.70 -17.59 0.17
CA MET A 324 8.86 -18.77 -0.67
C MET A 324 10.21 -18.77 -1.40
N SER A 325 10.80 -19.95 -1.56
CA SER A 325 11.88 -20.19 -2.50
C SER A 325 11.45 -19.93 -3.96
N GLU A 326 12.41 -19.72 -4.85
CA GLU A 326 12.15 -19.52 -6.28
C GLU A 326 11.40 -20.70 -6.91
N LYS A 327 11.75 -21.93 -6.51
CA LYS A 327 11.06 -23.15 -6.94
C LYS A 327 9.60 -23.16 -6.51
N ALA A 328 9.31 -22.77 -5.27
CA ALA A 328 7.95 -22.69 -4.75
C ALA A 328 7.14 -21.59 -5.46
N ARG A 329 7.74 -20.42 -5.73
CA ARG A 329 7.08 -19.36 -6.52
C ARG A 329 6.76 -19.82 -7.94
N ARG A 330 7.68 -20.53 -8.59
CA ARG A 330 7.46 -21.09 -9.93
C ARG A 330 6.31 -22.11 -9.94
N LEU A 331 6.24 -22.97 -8.92
CA LEU A 331 5.14 -23.92 -8.74
C LEU A 331 3.79 -23.19 -8.53
N VAL A 332 3.77 -22.16 -7.68
CA VAL A 332 2.57 -21.35 -7.44
C VAL A 332 2.11 -20.63 -8.71
N THR A 333 3.03 -20.00 -9.46
CA THR A 333 2.71 -19.39 -10.76
C THR A 333 2.10 -20.41 -11.71
N PHE A 334 2.64 -21.62 -11.79
CA PHE A 334 2.09 -22.70 -12.63
C PHE A 334 0.67 -23.12 -12.23
N TYR A 335 0.36 -23.12 -10.92
CA TYR A 335 -1.00 -23.37 -10.45
C TYR A 335 -1.98 -22.30 -10.89
N VAL A 336 -1.64 -21.02 -10.64
CA VAL A 336 -2.61 -19.92 -10.80
C VAL A 336 -2.70 -19.37 -12.22
N VAL A 337 -1.61 -19.39 -12.98
CA VAL A 337 -1.57 -18.91 -14.36
C VAL A 337 -1.89 -20.07 -15.29
N LYS A 338 -2.92 -19.89 -16.12
CA LYS A 338 -3.27 -20.82 -17.19
C LYS A 338 -2.42 -20.58 -18.42
N GLU A 339 -2.35 -19.32 -18.83
CA GLU A 339 -1.64 -18.89 -20.02
C GLU A 339 -1.11 -17.47 -19.80
N LEU A 340 0.03 -17.17 -20.40
CA LEU A 340 0.58 -15.82 -20.45
C LEU A 340 0.63 -15.39 -21.91
N LYS A 341 -0.23 -14.45 -22.30
CA LYS A 341 -0.25 -13.90 -23.66
C LYS A 341 0.81 -12.82 -23.75
N VAL A 342 1.74 -13.01 -24.70
CA VAL A 342 2.85 -12.10 -24.96
C VAL A 342 2.55 -11.30 -26.23
N SER A 343 2.52 -9.98 -26.09
CA SER A 343 2.32 -9.02 -27.19
C SER A 343 3.65 -8.42 -27.66
N VAL A 344 3.60 -7.43 -28.56
CA VAL A 344 4.82 -6.81 -29.10
C VAL A 344 5.56 -5.99 -28.03
N PRO A 345 6.91 -6.02 -27.99
CA PRO A 345 7.70 -5.32 -26.96
C PRO A 345 7.61 -3.79 -26.95
N ALA A 346 6.91 -3.20 -27.93
CA ALA A 346 6.72 -1.75 -28.03
C ALA A 346 5.50 -1.24 -27.23
N LEU A 347 4.66 -2.15 -26.73
CA LEU A 347 3.51 -1.81 -25.88
C LEU A 347 3.96 -1.64 -24.42
N PRO A 348 3.21 -0.92 -23.57
CA PRO A 348 3.43 -0.89 -22.12
C PRO A 348 3.53 -2.30 -21.51
N ILE A 349 4.31 -2.51 -20.43
CA ILE A 349 4.61 -3.86 -19.90
C ILE A 349 3.34 -4.68 -19.55
N ASP A 350 2.28 -3.99 -19.14
CA ASP A 350 0.97 -4.53 -18.78
C ASP A 350 0.12 -4.93 -19.99
N GLU A 351 0.42 -4.36 -21.16
CA GLU A 351 -0.11 -4.77 -22.46
C GLU A 351 0.79 -5.80 -23.16
N GLN A 352 2.11 -5.79 -22.87
CA GLN A 352 3.04 -6.83 -23.32
C GLN A 352 2.70 -8.19 -22.73
N PHE A 353 2.27 -8.23 -21.47
CA PHE A 353 2.01 -9.47 -20.75
C PHE A 353 0.61 -9.50 -20.17
N ARG A 354 -0.29 -10.24 -20.81
CA ARG A 354 -1.64 -10.48 -20.30
C ARG A 354 -1.73 -11.87 -19.68
N ILE A 355 -1.98 -11.92 -18.38
CA ILE A 355 -2.14 -13.17 -17.64
C ILE A 355 -3.57 -13.67 -17.78
N GLU A 356 -3.75 -14.89 -18.29
CA GLU A 356 -4.99 -15.64 -18.20
C GLU A 356 -4.92 -16.53 -16.95
N TRP A 357 -5.77 -16.24 -15.97
CA TRP A 357 -5.84 -17.01 -14.73
C TRP A 357 -6.51 -18.37 -14.96
N ARG A 358 -6.04 -19.42 -14.28
CA ARG A 358 -6.61 -20.78 -14.39
C ARG A 358 -7.99 -20.86 -13.81
N CYS A 359 -8.18 -20.26 -12.65
CA CYS A 359 -9.50 -19.95 -12.13
C CYS A 359 -9.76 -18.46 -12.38
N PRO A 360 -10.19 -18.05 -13.59
CA PRO A 360 -10.75 -16.71 -13.74
C PRO A 360 -12.00 -16.64 -12.87
N ARG A 361 -12.38 -15.45 -12.41
CA ARG A 361 -13.64 -15.34 -11.67
C ARG A 361 -14.81 -15.81 -12.54
N PRO A 362 -15.85 -16.45 -11.97
CA PRO A 362 -16.99 -16.93 -12.76
C PRO A 362 -17.66 -15.77 -13.51
N ALA A 363 -17.56 -15.75 -14.84
CA ALA A 363 -18.15 -14.73 -15.70
C ALA A 363 -19.65 -14.98 -16.02
N GLU A 364 -20.15 -16.22 -15.89
CA GLU A 364 -21.47 -16.61 -16.39
C GLU A 364 -22.70 -16.09 -15.61
N GLU A 365 -22.51 -15.40 -14.47
CA GLU A 365 -23.63 -14.76 -13.76
C GLU A 365 -23.79 -13.26 -14.06
N TYR A 366 -22.92 -12.63 -14.86
CA TYR A 366 -22.83 -11.16 -14.92
C TYR A 366 -22.48 -10.63 -16.32
N SER A 367 -23.47 -10.40 -17.19
CA SER A 367 -23.28 -9.64 -18.43
C SER A 367 -23.24 -8.13 -18.14
N PHE A 368 -22.18 -7.42 -18.50
CA PHE A 368 -21.87 -6.05 -18.03
C PHE A 368 -22.27 -4.88 -18.96
N ASP A 369 -23.19 -5.07 -19.92
CA ASP A 369 -23.46 -4.09 -20.98
C ASP A 369 -24.71 -3.19 -20.81
N ALA A 370 -25.32 -3.11 -19.62
CA ALA A 370 -26.48 -2.24 -19.43
C ALA A 370 -26.46 -1.50 -18.09
N ARG A 371 -25.93 -0.26 -18.07
CA ARG A 371 -26.05 0.66 -16.93
C ARG A 371 -27.51 0.81 -16.49
N VAL A 372 -27.88 0.25 -15.34
CA VAL A 372 -29.29 0.26 -14.86
C VAL A 372 -29.58 1.51 -14.04
N GLY A 373 -29.10 2.70 -14.44
CA GLY A 373 -29.40 3.99 -13.78
C GLY A 373 -28.15 4.77 -13.36
N ARG A 374 -28.28 5.66 -12.36
CA ARG A 374 -27.17 6.49 -11.84
C ARG A 374 -27.16 6.54 -10.31
N PRO A 375 -25.98 6.69 -9.66
CA PRO A 375 -25.89 6.93 -8.22
C PRO A 375 -26.71 8.15 -7.80
N SER A 376 -27.41 8.06 -6.67
CA SER A 376 -28.07 9.24 -6.10
C SER A 376 -27.04 10.15 -5.43
N PHE A 377 -27.18 11.46 -5.61
CA PHE A 377 -26.37 12.47 -4.90
C PHE A 377 -27.13 13.10 -3.72
N ARG A 378 -28.28 12.55 -3.33
CA ARG A 378 -29.12 13.13 -2.26
C ARG A 378 -28.57 12.78 -0.87
N LYS A 379 -27.93 13.78 -0.25
CA LYS A 379 -27.43 13.72 1.13
C LYS A 379 -28.58 13.85 2.14
N SER A 380 -28.56 13.04 3.19
CA SER A 380 -29.45 13.16 4.35
C SER A 380 -28.68 12.75 5.62
N PRO A 381 -29.15 13.07 6.84
CA PRO A 381 -28.40 12.83 8.08
C PRO A 381 -28.01 11.37 8.32
N HIS A 382 -28.71 10.42 7.71
CA HIS A 382 -28.46 8.98 7.84
C HIS A 382 -27.79 8.39 6.60
N ARG A 383 -27.13 9.22 5.79
CA ARG A 383 -26.50 8.79 4.54
C ARG A 383 -25.14 9.45 4.35
N GLU A 384 -24.18 8.65 3.93
CA GLU A 384 -22.82 9.09 3.67
C GLU A 384 -22.41 8.79 2.23
N PHE A 385 -21.49 9.62 1.72
CA PHE A 385 -20.87 9.37 0.42
C PHE A 385 -19.73 8.39 0.59
N VAL A 386 -19.71 7.37 -0.26
CA VAL A 386 -18.67 6.34 -0.28
C VAL A 386 -18.22 6.13 -1.71
N SER A 387 -16.93 5.94 -1.90
CA SER A 387 -16.38 5.53 -3.19
C SER A 387 -16.74 4.07 -3.48
N PRO A 388 -16.59 3.61 -4.73
CA PRO A 388 -16.86 2.21 -5.08
C PRO A 388 -15.96 1.25 -4.29
N TYR A 389 -14.71 1.62 -4.04
CA TYR A 389 -13.73 0.86 -3.24
C TYR A 389 -14.07 0.78 -1.75
N GLU A 390 -14.91 1.68 -1.25
CA GLU A 390 -15.36 1.71 0.13
C GLU A 390 -16.64 0.89 0.35
N LEU A 391 -17.28 0.43 -0.73
CA LEU A 391 -18.45 -0.43 -0.64
C LEU A 391 -18.08 -1.80 -0.08
N ARG A 392 -18.97 -2.37 0.73
CA ARG A 392 -18.85 -3.72 1.28
C ARG A 392 -20.12 -4.52 1.04
N PRO A 393 -20.04 -5.86 0.94
CA PRO A 393 -21.21 -6.72 1.03
C PRO A 393 -22.08 -6.37 2.25
N GLY A 394 -23.37 -6.17 2.03
CA GLY A 394 -24.33 -5.74 3.04
C GLY A 394 -24.63 -4.24 3.05
N ASP A 395 -23.80 -3.41 2.42
CA ASP A 395 -24.03 -1.96 2.35
C ASP A 395 -25.33 -1.64 1.61
N ARG A 396 -26.16 -0.76 2.18
CA ARG A 396 -27.38 -0.29 1.50
C ARG A 396 -27.12 1.03 0.80
N ILE A 397 -26.96 1.01 -0.52
CA ILE A 397 -26.74 2.19 -1.35
C ILE A 397 -28.05 2.73 -1.95
N TYR A 398 -28.08 4.01 -2.31
CA TYR A 398 -29.24 4.68 -2.90
C TYR A 398 -28.99 5.07 -4.35
N TRP A 399 -29.94 4.70 -5.22
CA TRP A 399 -29.77 4.67 -6.67
C TRP A 399 -30.98 5.30 -7.38
N LEU A 400 -30.75 6.12 -8.40
CA LEU A 400 -31.81 6.69 -9.23
C LEU A 400 -32.15 5.74 -10.38
N SER A 401 -33.39 5.28 -10.43
CA SER A 401 -33.93 4.58 -11.61
C SER A 401 -33.93 5.48 -12.85
N ARG A 402 -34.09 4.89 -14.04
CA ARG A 402 -34.21 5.63 -15.32
C ARG A 402 -35.31 6.72 -15.34
N TYR A 403 -36.25 6.67 -14.40
CA TYR A 403 -37.35 7.63 -14.25
C TYR A 403 -37.12 8.65 -13.12
N GLY A 404 -35.90 8.75 -12.58
CA GLY A 404 -35.54 9.71 -11.53
C GLY A 404 -36.02 9.33 -10.12
N ASN A 405 -36.64 8.16 -9.94
CA ASN A 405 -37.04 7.68 -8.62
C ASN A 405 -35.85 7.03 -7.89
N GLU A 406 -35.58 7.47 -6.66
CA GLU A 406 -34.54 6.90 -5.81
C GLU A 406 -35.01 5.60 -5.15
N ARG A 407 -34.17 4.57 -5.18
CA ARG A 407 -34.40 3.28 -4.55
C ARG A 407 -33.15 2.85 -3.78
N GLY A 408 -33.35 2.31 -2.58
CA GLY A 408 -32.26 1.67 -1.83
C GLY A 408 -32.03 0.25 -2.32
N ARG A 409 -30.77 -0.10 -2.59
CA ARG A 409 -30.30 -1.44 -2.99
C ARG A 409 -29.27 -1.93 -2.00
N THR A 410 -29.23 -3.24 -1.77
CA THR A 410 -28.18 -3.83 -0.93
C THR A 410 -27.07 -4.37 -1.82
N VAL A 411 -25.84 -3.99 -1.52
CA VAL A 411 -24.62 -4.50 -2.15
C VAL A 411 -24.44 -5.95 -1.72
N ARG A 412 -24.32 -6.85 -2.67
CA ARG A 412 -24.07 -8.28 -2.44
C ARG A 412 -22.57 -8.61 -2.52
N ALA A 413 -21.86 -8.01 -3.47
CA ALA A 413 -20.43 -8.17 -3.67
C ALA A 413 -19.82 -6.91 -4.33
N VAL A 414 -18.53 -6.69 -4.11
CA VAL A 414 -17.73 -5.57 -4.65
C VAL A 414 -16.36 -6.10 -5.03
N TRP A 415 -15.86 -5.77 -6.21
CA TRP A 415 -14.55 -6.23 -6.67
C TRP A 415 -13.97 -5.36 -7.79
N ASP A 416 -12.67 -5.45 -8.04
CA ASP A 416 -12.03 -4.75 -9.16
C ASP A 416 -12.33 -5.42 -10.50
N SER A 417 -12.61 -4.62 -11.52
CA SER A 417 -12.93 -5.07 -12.87
C SER A 417 -11.70 -5.67 -13.55
N GLU A 418 -11.86 -6.89 -14.08
CA GLU A 418 -10.81 -7.61 -14.83
C GLU A 418 -10.66 -7.09 -16.27
N ASP A 419 -11.75 -6.55 -16.84
CA ASP A 419 -11.80 -6.02 -18.21
C ASP A 419 -11.53 -4.52 -18.28
N THR A 420 -11.61 -3.82 -17.14
CA THR A 420 -11.43 -2.36 -17.05
C THR A 420 -10.61 -2.03 -15.81
N PRO A 421 -9.27 -2.11 -15.90
CA PRO A 421 -8.39 -1.85 -14.77
C PRO A 421 -8.68 -0.50 -14.10
N GLY A 422 -8.80 -0.51 -12.77
CA GLY A 422 -9.14 0.69 -11.99
C GLY A 422 -10.63 0.97 -11.84
N ALA A 423 -11.52 0.18 -12.44
CA ALA A 423 -12.94 0.22 -12.13
C ALA A 423 -13.33 -0.85 -11.10
N VAL A 424 -14.37 -0.59 -10.32
CA VAL A 424 -14.94 -1.49 -9.32
C VAL A 424 -16.30 -1.98 -9.79
N CYS A 425 -16.43 -3.29 -9.93
CA CYS A 425 -17.70 -3.96 -10.16
C CYS A 425 -18.47 -4.12 -8.84
N VAL A 426 -19.76 -3.79 -8.86
CA VAL A 426 -20.65 -3.93 -7.70
C VAL A 426 -21.89 -4.74 -8.09
N GLN A 427 -22.20 -5.78 -7.31
CA GLN A 427 -23.39 -6.60 -7.46
C GLN A 427 -24.49 -6.17 -6.49
N PHE A 428 -25.75 -6.10 -6.94
CA PHE A 428 -26.90 -5.73 -6.11
C PHE A 428 -27.89 -6.89 -5.87
N ASP A 429 -28.58 -6.86 -4.72
CA ASP A 429 -29.47 -7.91 -4.19
C ASP A 429 -30.69 -8.29 -5.05
N ARG A 430 -31.08 -7.49 -6.05
CA ARG A 430 -32.32 -7.67 -6.84
C ARG A 430 -32.17 -7.46 -8.35
N LEU A 431 -30.94 -7.43 -8.84
CA LEU A 431 -30.64 -7.39 -10.27
C LEU A 431 -29.60 -8.48 -10.54
N TRP A 432 -29.85 -9.32 -11.55
CA TRP A 432 -28.88 -10.30 -12.05
C TRP A 432 -27.77 -9.63 -12.89
N LEU A 433 -27.57 -8.32 -12.72
CA LEU A 433 -26.65 -7.49 -13.47
C LEU A 433 -25.76 -6.74 -12.46
N GLY A 434 -24.43 -6.90 -12.59
CA GLY A 434 -23.44 -6.03 -11.94
C GLY A 434 -23.20 -4.78 -12.79
N ASP A 435 -22.74 -3.71 -12.17
CA ASP A 435 -22.32 -2.49 -12.86
C ASP A 435 -20.83 -2.21 -12.55
N THR A 436 -20.12 -1.62 -13.51
CA THR A 436 -18.71 -1.23 -13.41
C THR A 436 -18.59 0.26 -13.11
N PHE A 437 -17.89 0.60 -12.04
CA PHE A 437 -17.84 1.95 -11.47
C PHE A 437 -16.42 2.46 -11.36
N TRP A 438 -16.20 3.67 -11.86
CA TRP A 438 -14.90 4.31 -11.76
C TRP A 438 -14.67 4.90 -10.37
N PRO A 439 -13.41 5.02 -9.90
CA PRO A 439 -13.05 5.51 -8.56
C PRO A 439 -13.71 6.83 -8.17
N GLU A 440 -13.96 7.67 -9.16
CA GLU A 440 -14.48 9.03 -9.01
C GLU A 440 -16.01 9.03 -8.83
N GLU A 441 -16.69 7.93 -9.17
CA GLU A 441 -18.13 7.79 -9.00
C GLU A 441 -18.49 7.60 -7.52
N ARG A 442 -19.31 8.50 -6.97
CA ARG A 442 -19.70 8.44 -5.56
C ARG A 442 -21.08 7.82 -5.36
N PHE A 443 -21.15 6.88 -4.45
CA PHE A 443 -22.40 6.31 -3.96
C PHE A 443 -22.86 7.00 -2.70
N VAL A 444 -24.16 7.00 -2.47
CA VAL A 444 -24.72 7.34 -1.17
C VAL A 444 -25.14 6.05 -0.49
N ARG A 445 -24.49 5.66 0.62
CA ARG A 445 -24.92 4.53 1.45
C ARG A 445 -25.65 4.98 2.71
N LYS A 446 -26.53 4.12 3.23
CA LYS A 446 -27.13 4.32 4.55
C LYS A 446 -26.01 4.22 5.59
N ALA A 447 -25.83 5.28 6.38
CA ALA A 447 -24.86 5.29 7.46
C ALA A 447 -25.21 4.17 8.46
N SER A 448 -24.22 3.39 8.85
CA SER A 448 -24.37 2.35 9.86
C SER A 448 -24.87 2.99 11.15
N THR A 449 -26.10 2.68 11.55
CA THR A 449 -26.54 2.97 12.91
C THR A 449 -25.77 2.02 13.81
N GLY A 450 -24.77 2.56 14.52
CA GLY A 450 -24.05 1.85 15.57
C GLY A 450 -24.96 1.39 16.70
#